data_AF-A0A382UJJ2-F1
#
_entry.id   AF-A0A382UJJ2-F1
#
_cell.length_a   1.000
_cell.length_b   1.000
_cell.length_c   1.000
_cell.angle_alpha   90.00
_cell.angle_beta   90.00
_cell.angle_gamma   90.00
#
_symmetry.space_group_name_H-M   'P 1'
#
loop_
_entity.id
_entity.type
_entity.pdbx_description
1 polymer ?
#
loop_
_entity_poly.entity_id
_entity_poly.type
_entity_poly.pdbx_seq_one_letter_code
_entity_poly.pdbx_strand_id
1 'polypeptide(L)'
;VNPFDVQHWMGVINLNPPSDIWVAKNNRPEVIVNATGEQDAWESLAGLGWGSQWNDWQDIGTGRNERVVARGTANWQGRALVQRQTFAVDQLQSRTGIRTEIVGSETVNQSLGERVVDLSVLPFIRAQSITVTATGLKPNTRVYPFFDKEPIASYCTPSGGSAGGAIYTDDNGSVSGLVFNLPCPDLAQEQVPPLLVFRTGERQFLLTDDSNGTLSTASTFAESAFHAQGLLQTNEDVILSSRVPRLHVGQMGSADEAIVTTRRFDRNVVIGWAAPPGGGDPLAQTFFVDPS
;
A
#
# COMPACT_ATOMS: atom_id res chain seq x y z
N VAL A 1 -42.05 69.56 -20.12
CA VAL A 1 -41.11 68.50 -19.73
C VAL A 1 -41.56 67.96 -18.39
N ASN A 2 -41.86 66.67 -18.29
CA ASN A 2 -42.30 66.03 -17.05
C ASN A 2 -41.09 65.84 -16.12
N PRO A 3 -41.05 66.44 -14.93
CA PRO A 3 -39.88 66.39 -14.04
C PRO A 3 -39.69 65.06 -13.27
N PHE A 4 -40.53 64.04 -13.53
CA PHE A 4 -40.50 62.76 -12.81
C PHE A 4 -40.24 61.53 -13.70
N ASP A 5 -40.03 61.71 -15.00
CA ASP A 5 -39.77 60.59 -15.92
C ASP A 5 -38.28 60.56 -16.28
N VAL A 6 -37.49 59.97 -15.38
CA VAL A 6 -36.08 59.68 -15.66
C VAL A 6 -36.05 58.45 -16.56
N GLN A 7 -35.69 58.66 -17.83
CA GLN A 7 -35.52 57.56 -18.77
C GLN A 7 -34.26 56.75 -18.39
N HIS A 8 -34.46 55.51 -17.98
CA HIS A 8 -33.37 54.58 -17.65
C HIS A 8 -32.99 53.78 -18.88
N TRP A 9 -31.68 53.63 -19.13
CA TRP A 9 -31.16 52.73 -20.16
C TRP A 9 -31.02 51.33 -19.56
N MET A 10 -31.96 50.45 -19.89
CA MET A 10 -31.96 49.05 -19.46
C MET A 10 -31.31 48.18 -20.53
N GLY A 11 -30.13 47.66 -20.22
CA GLY A 11 -29.40 46.75 -21.10
C GLY A 11 -29.70 45.27 -20.82
N VAL A 12 -29.16 44.42 -21.67
CA VAL A 12 -29.18 42.96 -21.52
C VAL A 12 -27.75 42.44 -21.37
N ILE A 13 -27.53 41.57 -20.39
CA ILE A 13 -26.25 40.88 -20.18
C ILE A 13 -26.36 39.45 -20.66
N ASN A 14 -25.34 38.99 -21.37
CA ASN A 14 -25.12 37.60 -21.71
C ASN A 14 -23.78 37.14 -21.11
N LEU A 15 -23.85 36.08 -20.31
CA LEU A 15 -22.74 35.45 -19.61
C LEU A 15 -22.29 34.21 -20.38
N ASN A 16 -20.98 34.08 -20.61
CA ASN A 16 -20.39 32.91 -21.24
C ASN A 16 -19.27 32.33 -20.37
N PRO A 17 -19.44 31.14 -19.78
CA PRO A 17 -20.65 30.31 -19.84
C PRO A 17 -21.82 30.92 -19.04
N PRO A 18 -23.09 30.57 -19.37
CA PRO A 18 -24.27 31.12 -18.69
C PRO A 18 -24.51 30.52 -17.29
N SER A 19 -23.92 29.36 -17.01
CA SER A 19 -24.03 28.65 -15.73
C SER A 19 -22.79 27.80 -15.48
N ASP A 20 -22.54 27.44 -14.22
CA ASP A 20 -21.47 26.52 -13.82
C ASP A 20 -22.02 25.32 -13.05
N ILE A 21 -21.90 24.11 -13.62
CA ILE A 21 -22.25 22.86 -12.94
C ILE A 21 -21.00 21.98 -12.95
N TRP A 22 -20.51 21.58 -11.77
CA TRP A 22 -19.28 20.79 -11.67
C TRP A 22 -19.32 19.73 -10.57
N VAL A 23 -18.45 18.73 -10.73
CA VAL A 23 -18.23 17.67 -9.75
C VAL A 23 -16.76 17.70 -9.32
N ALA A 24 -16.51 17.87 -8.03
CA ALA A 24 -15.20 17.69 -7.41
C ALA A 24 -15.10 16.28 -6.82
N LYS A 25 -13.90 15.69 -6.84
CA LYS A 25 -13.65 14.35 -6.30
C LYS A 25 -12.91 14.44 -4.97
N ASN A 26 -13.34 13.64 -4.00
CA ASN A 26 -12.63 13.38 -2.75
C ASN A 26 -12.40 11.88 -2.63
N ASN A 27 -11.15 11.46 -2.49
CA ASN A 27 -10.83 10.04 -2.35
C ASN A 27 -10.74 9.69 -0.86
N ARG A 28 -11.59 8.79 -0.40
CA ARG A 28 -11.49 8.20 0.94
C ARG A 28 -10.36 7.18 0.98
N PRO A 29 -9.80 6.93 2.17
CA PRO A 29 -8.87 5.82 2.36
C PRO A 29 -9.53 4.50 1.96
N GLU A 30 -8.71 3.63 1.40
CA GLU A 30 -9.10 2.31 0.91
C GLU A 30 -9.62 1.40 2.02
N VAL A 31 -10.65 0.62 1.69
CA VAL A 31 -11.21 -0.39 2.60
C VAL A 31 -10.82 -1.77 2.13
N ILE A 32 -10.07 -2.46 2.98
CA ILE A 32 -9.68 -3.85 2.79
C ILE A 32 -10.79 -4.73 3.36
N VAL A 33 -11.39 -5.56 2.50
CA VAL A 33 -12.34 -6.60 2.91
C VAL A 33 -11.67 -7.94 2.73
N ASN A 34 -11.59 -8.72 3.81
CA ASN A 34 -11.10 -10.09 3.73
C ASN A 34 -12.16 -10.97 3.06
N ALA A 35 -11.76 -11.75 2.07
CA ALA A 35 -12.64 -12.75 1.47
C ALA A 35 -13.07 -13.77 2.54
N THR A 36 -14.37 -14.05 2.64
CA THR A 36 -14.90 -15.10 3.50
C THR A 36 -14.43 -16.46 2.97
N GLY A 37 -13.69 -17.22 3.79
CA GLY A 37 -13.16 -18.55 3.43
C GLY A 37 -11.65 -18.74 3.61
N GLU A 38 -10.89 -17.72 4.06
CA GLU A 38 -9.44 -17.87 4.31
C GLU A 38 -9.12 -18.98 5.33
N GLN A 39 -10.02 -19.23 6.29
CA GLN A 39 -9.85 -20.24 7.34
C GLN A 39 -10.18 -21.66 6.86
N ASP A 40 -11.05 -21.82 5.85
CA ASP A 40 -11.48 -23.12 5.33
C ASP A 40 -10.32 -23.85 4.61
N ALA A 41 -9.41 -23.09 3.99
CA ALA A 41 -8.19 -23.62 3.39
C ALA A 41 -7.22 -24.17 4.45
N TRP A 42 -7.16 -23.55 5.64
CA TRP A 42 -6.38 -24.07 6.78
C TRP A 42 -7.01 -25.31 7.41
N GLU A 43 -8.35 -25.37 7.46
CA GLU A 43 -9.07 -26.54 7.96
C GLU A 43 -8.91 -27.76 7.04
N SER A 44 -8.81 -27.56 5.72
CA SER A 44 -8.46 -28.63 4.76
C SER A 44 -7.00 -29.10 4.85
N LEU A 45 -6.09 -28.24 5.33
CA LEU A 45 -4.67 -28.56 5.50
C LEU A 45 -4.38 -29.25 6.84
N ALA A 46 -5.30 -29.17 7.81
CA ALA A 46 -5.17 -29.85 9.10
C ALA A 46 -5.22 -31.40 8.99
N GLY A 47 -5.65 -31.95 7.84
CA GLY A 47 -5.66 -33.39 7.55
C GLY A 47 -4.38 -33.92 6.89
N LEU A 48 -3.46 -33.06 6.46
CA LEU A 48 -2.14 -33.45 5.92
C LEU A 48 -1.14 -33.45 7.08
N GLY A 49 -0.90 -34.65 7.61
CA GLY A 49 -0.15 -34.93 8.84
C GLY A 49 0.98 -33.95 9.17
N TRP A 50 0.85 -33.29 10.31
CA TRP A 50 1.92 -32.52 10.93
C TRP A 50 3.07 -33.46 11.29
N GLY A 51 4.14 -33.45 10.50
CA GLY A 51 5.37 -34.13 10.88
C GLY A 51 6.33 -34.38 9.72
N SER A 52 7.62 -34.18 10.00
CA SER A 52 8.70 -34.72 9.18
C SER A 52 8.58 -36.26 9.18
N GLN A 53 8.43 -36.88 8.01
CA GLN A 53 8.54 -38.33 7.91
C GLN A 53 10.02 -38.68 7.82
N TRP A 54 10.53 -39.29 8.89
CA TRP A 54 11.89 -39.84 8.92
C TRP A 54 11.83 -41.32 8.53
N ASN A 55 12.73 -41.76 7.63
CA ASN A 55 13.02 -43.19 7.52
C ASN A 55 13.83 -43.67 8.73
N ASP A 56 13.85 -44.98 8.94
CA ASP A 56 14.70 -45.62 9.93
C ASP A 56 16.19 -45.31 9.68
N TRP A 57 16.97 -45.27 10.76
CA TRP A 57 18.42 -45.11 10.73
C TRP A 57 19.08 -46.24 9.92
N GLN A 58 20.02 -45.89 9.05
CA GLN A 58 20.82 -46.82 8.26
C GLN A 58 22.32 -46.64 8.58
N ASP A 59 23.02 -47.77 8.69
CA ASP A 59 24.47 -47.80 8.93
C ASP A 59 25.21 -47.33 7.66
N ILE A 60 25.95 -46.21 7.71
CA ILE A 60 26.81 -45.78 6.59
C ILE A 60 28.27 -46.07 6.93
N GLY A 61 28.70 -47.30 6.67
CA GLY A 61 30.12 -47.63 6.77
C GLY A 61 30.38 -49.08 7.10
N THR A 62 31.30 -49.69 6.37
CA THR A 62 31.71 -51.09 6.54
C THR A 62 32.94 -51.25 7.46
N GLY A 63 33.46 -50.16 8.03
CA GLY A 63 34.64 -50.17 8.90
C GLY A 63 34.29 -50.41 10.36
N ARG A 64 34.55 -51.63 10.86
CA ARG A 64 34.39 -51.98 12.27
C ARG A 64 35.68 -51.63 13.03
N ASN A 65 35.78 -50.42 13.57
CA ASN A 65 36.92 -50.04 14.41
C ASN A 65 36.72 -50.60 15.82
N GLU A 66 37.25 -51.80 16.09
CA GLU A 66 37.30 -52.35 17.45
C GLU A 66 38.46 -51.74 18.23
N ARG A 67 38.17 -51.12 19.38
CA ARG A 67 39.21 -50.65 20.31
C ARG A 67 39.02 -51.29 21.67
N VAL A 68 40.12 -51.75 22.28
CA VAL A 68 40.11 -52.20 23.68
C VAL A 68 39.96 -50.99 24.60
N VAL A 69 38.87 -50.93 25.36
CA VAL A 69 38.56 -49.80 26.26
C VAL A 69 38.80 -50.15 27.73
N ALA A 70 38.79 -51.44 28.08
CA ALA A 70 39.16 -51.89 29.42
C ALA A 70 39.83 -53.27 29.38
N ARG A 71 40.71 -53.51 30.36
CA ARG A 71 41.38 -54.81 30.57
C ARG A 71 41.19 -55.23 32.02
N GLY A 72 40.67 -56.43 32.24
CA GLY A 72 40.51 -57.01 33.57
C GLY A 72 41.80 -57.66 34.09
N THR A 73 41.75 -58.23 35.29
CA THR A 73 42.86 -59.01 35.86
C THR A 73 43.12 -60.25 35.00
N ALA A 74 44.39 -60.50 34.66
CA ALA A 74 44.78 -61.70 33.94
C ALA A 74 44.86 -62.89 34.90
N ASN A 75 44.31 -64.03 34.50
CA ASN A 75 44.31 -65.25 35.30
C ASN A 75 44.83 -66.42 34.45
N TRP A 76 45.53 -67.36 35.10
CA TRP A 76 45.97 -68.58 34.44
C TRP A 76 44.79 -69.55 34.29
N GLN A 77 44.55 -70.00 33.06
CA GLN A 77 43.69 -71.14 32.75
C GLN A 77 44.55 -72.22 32.11
N GLY A 78 44.88 -73.25 32.91
CA GLY A 78 45.87 -74.24 32.51
C GLY A 78 47.23 -73.58 32.24
N ARG A 79 47.74 -73.74 31.02
CA ARG A 79 48.99 -73.09 30.57
C ARG A 79 48.78 -71.73 29.88
N ALA A 80 47.54 -71.30 29.65
CA ALA A 80 47.27 -70.01 29.01
C ALA A 80 47.06 -68.92 30.08
N LEU A 81 47.69 -67.76 29.92
CA LEU A 81 47.34 -66.55 30.65
C LEU A 81 46.21 -65.86 29.90
N VAL A 82 45.01 -65.87 30.47
CA VAL A 82 43.80 -65.34 29.85
C VAL A 82 43.37 -64.05 30.53
N GLN A 83 43.02 -63.04 29.74
CA GLN A 83 42.55 -61.75 30.21
C GLN A 83 41.21 -61.40 29.58
N ARG A 84 40.22 -61.01 30.39
CA ARG A 84 38.98 -60.43 29.89
C ARG A 84 39.25 -59.01 29.42
N GLN A 85 38.95 -58.73 28.15
CA GLN A 85 39.06 -57.40 27.56
C GLN A 85 37.69 -56.93 27.09
N THR A 86 37.36 -55.66 27.35
CA THR A 86 36.14 -55.01 26.87
C THR A 86 36.46 -54.22 25.62
N PHE A 87 35.78 -54.56 24.53
CA PHE A 87 35.89 -53.88 23.24
C PHE A 87 34.74 -52.89 23.09
N ALA A 88 35.03 -51.73 22.50
CA ALA A 88 34.02 -50.81 22.00
C ALA A 88 34.06 -50.81 20.46
N VAL A 89 32.87 -50.81 19.86
CA VAL A 89 32.66 -50.65 18.41
C VAL A 89 31.91 -49.36 18.21
N ASP A 90 32.53 -48.41 17.52
CA ASP A 90 31.88 -47.18 17.09
C ASP A 90 31.23 -47.40 15.71
N GLN A 91 29.92 -47.19 15.60
CA GLN A 91 29.17 -47.32 14.35
C GLN A 91 28.63 -45.95 13.91
N LEU A 92 28.90 -45.56 12.66
CA LEU A 92 28.38 -44.33 12.05
C LEU A 92 27.02 -44.61 11.42
N GLN A 93 25.98 -43.92 11.87
CA GLN A 93 24.62 -44.08 11.36
C GLN A 93 24.14 -42.75 10.79
N SER A 94 23.36 -42.81 9.70
CA SER A 94 22.57 -41.66 9.21
C SER A 94 21.13 -42.04 8.95
N ARG A 95 20.27 -41.04 8.83
CA ARG A 95 18.91 -41.19 8.31
C ARG A 95 18.64 -40.14 7.25
N THR A 96 17.78 -40.47 6.29
CA THR A 96 17.24 -39.52 5.31
C THR A 96 15.73 -39.39 5.52
N GLY A 97 15.18 -38.20 5.35
CA GLY A 97 13.76 -37.93 5.60
C GLY A 97 13.22 -36.84 4.68
N ILE A 98 11.89 -36.75 4.61
CA ILE A 98 11.20 -35.70 3.85
C ILE A 98 10.71 -34.65 4.87
N ARG A 99 11.30 -33.45 4.81
CA ARG A 99 10.88 -32.30 5.61
C ARG A 99 9.90 -31.46 4.77
N THR A 100 8.64 -31.41 5.19
CA THR A 100 7.66 -30.48 4.65
C THR A 100 7.67 -29.21 5.52
N GLU A 101 8.04 -28.08 4.94
CA GLU A 101 8.02 -26.77 5.61
C GLU A 101 7.03 -25.87 4.88
N ILE A 102 6.15 -25.19 5.63
CA ILE A 102 5.26 -24.18 5.06
C ILE A 102 6.10 -22.93 4.81
N VAL A 103 6.57 -22.77 3.57
CA VAL A 103 7.36 -21.63 3.14
C VAL A 103 6.41 -20.48 2.77
N GLY A 104 5.76 -19.92 3.79
CA GLY A 104 5.02 -18.65 3.70
C GLY A 104 3.59 -18.72 3.12
N SER A 105 2.91 -17.57 3.22
CA SER A 105 1.59 -17.31 2.63
C SER A 105 1.70 -16.10 1.73
N GLU A 106 1.14 -16.16 0.53
CA GLU A 106 0.99 -14.97 -0.31
C GLU A 106 -0.38 -14.35 -0.11
N THR A 107 -0.40 -13.05 0.18
CA THR A 107 -1.62 -12.25 0.15
C THR A 107 -1.79 -11.70 -1.26
N VAL A 108 -2.89 -12.08 -1.92
CA VAL A 108 -3.30 -11.55 -3.22
C VAL A 108 -4.34 -10.47 -2.96
N ASN A 109 -3.98 -9.22 -3.26
CA ASN A 109 -4.90 -8.09 -3.24
C ASN A 109 -5.49 -7.91 -4.64
N GLN A 110 -6.81 -7.95 -4.76
CA GLN A 110 -7.54 -7.64 -5.99
C GLN A 110 -8.37 -6.37 -5.77
N SER A 111 -8.04 -5.30 -6.50
CA SER A 111 -8.87 -4.08 -6.51
C SER A 111 -10.14 -4.32 -7.32
N LEU A 112 -11.30 -4.02 -6.72
CA LEU A 112 -12.61 -4.12 -7.36
C LEU A 112 -13.03 -2.80 -8.05
N GLY A 113 -12.18 -1.77 -8.01
CA GLY A 113 -12.38 -0.44 -8.60
C GLY A 113 -13.03 0.58 -7.65
N GLU A 114 -13.11 1.83 -8.13
CA GLU A 114 -13.68 2.96 -7.39
C GLU A 114 -15.22 2.88 -7.32
N ARG A 115 -15.81 3.01 -6.12
CA ARG A 115 -17.25 3.22 -5.92
C ARG A 115 -17.54 4.59 -5.33
N VAL A 116 -18.63 5.22 -5.79
CA VAL A 116 -19.17 6.46 -5.19
C VAL A 116 -19.87 6.11 -3.88
N VAL A 117 -19.37 6.66 -2.77
CA VAL A 117 -19.89 6.43 -1.41
C VAL A 117 -20.81 7.56 -0.96
N ASP A 118 -20.48 8.80 -1.31
CA ASP A 118 -21.24 9.98 -0.89
C ASP A 118 -21.29 11.05 -1.98
N LEU A 119 -22.39 11.80 -2.02
CA LEU A 119 -22.59 12.99 -2.85
C LEU A 119 -23.05 14.15 -1.96
N SER A 120 -22.16 15.10 -1.75
CA SER A 120 -22.41 16.31 -0.96
C SER A 120 -22.44 17.56 -1.85
N VAL A 121 -23.10 18.64 -1.45
CA VAL A 121 -23.12 19.91 -2.22
C VAL A 121 -21.96 20.80 -1.76
N LEU A 122 -21.24 21.41 -2.71
CA LEU A 122 -20.19 22.38 -2.41
C LEU A 122 -20.81 23.76 -2.09
N PRO A 123 -20.37 24.42 -1.00
CA PRO A 123 -20.97 25.68 -0.56
C PRO A 123 -20.52 26.90 -1.37
N PHE A 124 -19.38 26.85 -2.07
CA PHE A 124 -18.79 27.98 -2.78
C PHE A 124 -18.56 27.68 -4.26
N ILE A 125 -18.65 28.71 -5.10
CA ILE A 125 -18.34 28.65 -6.52
C ILE A 125 -16.83 28.45 -6.70
N ARG A 126 -16.43 27.57 -7.63
CA ARG A 126 -15.02 27.34 -7.97
C ARG A 126 -14.40 28.50 -8.75
N ALA A 127 -13.09 28.47 -8.92
CA ALA A 127 -12.43 29.40 -9.85
C ALA A 127 -12.93 29.18 -11.28
N GLN A 128 -13.30 30.27 -11.95
CA GLN A 128 -13.74 30.26 -13.33
C GLN A 128 -13.61 31.65 -13.95
N SER A 129 -13.35 31.72 -15.26
CA SER A 129 -13.45 32.96 -16.03
C SER A 129 -14.78 33.00 -16.78
N ILE A 130 -15.55 34.06 -16.56
CA ILE A 130 -16.82 34.32 -17.23
C ILE A 130 -16.62 35.50 -18.18
N THR A 131 -16.90 35.31 -19.45
CA THR A 131 -16.95 36.40 -20.42
C THR A 131 -18.32 37.05 -20.39
N VAL A 132 -18.35 38.34 -20.14
CA VAL A 132 -19.55 39.16 -20.03
C VAL A 132 -19.69 40.01 -21.27
N THR A 133 -20.87 39.97 -21.86
CA THR A 133 -21.26 40.87 -22.95
C THR A 133 -22.54 41.58 -22.56
N ALA A 134 -22.57 42.91 -22.68
CA ALA A 134 -23.72 43.74 -22.36
C ALA A 134 -24.07 44.61 -23.57
N THR A 135 -25.36 44.79 -23.84
CA THR A 135 -25.87 45.63 -24.94
C THR A 135 -27.06 46.44 -24.45
N GLY A 136 -27.33 47.59 -25.10
CA GLY A 136 -28.47 48.45 -24.72
C GLY A 136 -28.24 49.31 -23.47
N LEU A 137 -26.99 49.41 -23.01
CA LEU A 137 -26.61 50.38 -21.98
C LEU A 137 -26.51 51.78 -22.59
N LYS A 138 -26.40 52.80 -21.74
CA LYS A 138 -26.13 54.16 -22.20
C LYS A 138 -24.76 54.24 -22.88
N PRO A 139 -24.63 54.79 -24.10
CA PRO A 139 -23.34 54.92 -24.80
C PRO A 139 -22.30 55.76 -24.06
N ASN A 140 -21.02 55.51 -24.31
CA ASN A 140 -19.87 56.30 -23.82
C ASN A 140 -19.92 56.60 -22.31
N THR A 141 -20.39 55.64 -21.52
CA THR A 141 -20.65 55.79 -20.09
C THR A 141 -19.79 54.80 -19.31
N ARG A 142 -19.21 55.26 -18.20
CA ARG A 142 -18.47 54.39 -17.29
C ARG A 142 -19.45 53.51 -16.51
N VAL A 143 -19.15 52.23 -16.40
CA VAL A 143 -19.96 51.26 -15.66
C VAL A 143 -19.11 50.51 -14.62
N TYR A 144 -19.78 50.03 -13.59
CA TYR A 144 -19.24 49.34 -12.43
C TYR A 144 -19.90 47.95 -12.31
N PRO A 145 -19.11 46.87 -12.29
CA PRO A 145 -19.64 45.52 -12.18
C PRO A 145 -19.81 45.13 -10.71
N PHE A 146 -20.93 44.47 -10.42
CA PHE A 146 -21.26 43.90 -9.12
C PHE A 146 -21.67 42.44 -9.30
N PHE A 147 -21.33 41.62 -8.32
CA PHE A 147 -21.75 40.23 -8.25
C PHE A 147 -22.29 39.93 -6.86
N ASP A 148 -23.55 39.52 -6.77
CA ASP A 148 -24.28 39.35 -5.49
C ASP A 148 -24.19 40.59 -4.58
N LYS A 149 -24.27 41.80 -5.19
CA LYS A 149 -24.12 43.12 -4.56
C LYS A 149 -22.71 43.50 -4.10
N GLU A 150 -21.72 42.63 -4.25
CA GLU A 150 -20.32 42.96 -3.98
C GLU A 150 -19.66 43.58 -5.22
N PRO A 151 -18.88 44.67 -5.08
CA PRO A 151 -18.16 45.26 -6.20
C PRO A 151 -17.03 44.34 -6.67
N ILE A 152 -17.04 43.99 -7.95
CA ILE A 152 -16.07 43.03 -8.54
C ILE A 152 -15.14 43.67 -9.58
N ALA A 153 -15.01 45.00 -9.58
CA ALA A 153 -14.21 45.72 -10.56
C ALA A 153 -12.75 45.22 -10.63
N SER A 154 -12.13 44.91 -9.49
CA SER A 154 -10.76 44.36 -9.42
C SER A 154 -10.61 42.98 -10.05
N TYR A 155 -11.70 42.21 -10.14
CA TYR A 155 -11.75 40.87 -10.73
C TYR A 155 -12.17 40.90 -12.20
N CYS A 156 -12.43 42.09 -12.75
CA CYS A 156 -12.85 42.28 -14.13
C CYS A 156 -11.73 42.86 -14.98
N THR A 157 -11.58 42.35 -16.20
CA THR A 157 -10.64 42.84 -17.21
C THR A 157 -11.42 43.32 -18.42
N PRO A 158 -11.45 44.63 -18.72
CA PRO A 158 -12.07 45.14 -19.94
C PRO A 158 -11.28 44.69 -21.18
N SER A 159 -11.95 44.63 -22.34
CA SER A 159 -11.32 44.22 -23.60
C SER A 159 -10.10 45.10 -23.92
N GLY A 160 -8.94 44.48 -24.11
CA GLY A 160 -7.68 45.18 -24.39
C GLY A 160 -7.07 45.92 -23.19
N GLY A 161 -7.64 45.81 -21.99
CA GLY A 161 -7.13 46.42 -20.76
C GLY A 161 -6.48 45.43 -19.80
N SER A 162 -6.31 45.87 -18.55
CA SER A 162 -5.81 45.07 -17.43
C SER A 162 -6.91 44.82 -16.40
N ALA A 163 -6.73 43.79 -15.55
CA ALA A 163 -7.60 43.55 -14.40
C ALA A 163 -7.74 44.83 -13.54
N GLY A 164 -8.95 45.13 -13.08
CA GLY A 164 -9.25 46.35 -12.33
C GLY A 164 -9.36 47.62 -13.18
N GLY A 165 -9.20 47.53 -14.50
CA GLY A 165 -9.35 48.66 -15.42
C GLY A 165 -10.76 49.25 -15.41
N ALA A 166 -10.87 50.55 -15.68
CA ALA A 166 -12.18 51.19 -15.84
C ALA A 166 -12.91 50.64 -17.07
N ILE A 167 -14.20 50.36 -16.92
CA ILE A 167 -15.05 49.77 -17.96
C ILE A 167 -15.95 50.86 -18.52
N TYR A 168 -15.98 50.98 -19.84
CA TYR A 168 -16.81 51.94 -20.57
C TYR A 168 -17.65 51.20 -21.60
N THR A 169 -18.87 51.68 -21.80
CA THR A 169 -19.70 51.31 -22.95
C THR A 169 -19.18 52.01 -24.22
N ASP A 170 -19.29 51.34 -25.36
CA ASP A 170 -18.93 51.91 -26.66
C ASP A 170 -19.98 52.93 -27.16
N ASP A 171 -19.78 53.44 -28.38
CA ASP A 171 -20.69 54.37 -29.05
C ASP A 171 -22.11 53.81 -29.26
N ASN A 172 -22.27 52.49 -29.22
CA ASN A 172 -23.55 51.79 -29.37
C ASN A 172 -24.13 51.36 -28.02
N GLY A 173 -23.52 51.72 -26.88
CA GLY A 173 -24.02 51.31 -25.58
C GLY A 173 -23.74 49.84 -25.25
N SER A 174 -22.65 49.28 -25.78
CA SER A 174 -22.27 47.90 -25.58
C SER A 174 -20.94 47.76 -24.84
N VAL A 175 -20.81 46.68 -24.07
CA VAL A 175 -19.55 46.23 -23.45
C VAL A 175 -19.32 44.82 -23.95
N SER A 176 -18.22 44.58 -24.67
CA SER A 176 -17.87 43.26 -25.18
C SER A 176 -16.48 42.84 -24.69
N GLY A 177 -16.26 41.52 -24.58
CA GLY A 177 -14.98 40.96 -24.17
C GLY A 177 -14.58 41.29 -22.73
N LEU A 178 -15.52 41.68 -21.87
CA LEU A 178 -15.26 41.87 -20.45
C LEU A 178 -15.06 40.49 -19.80
N VAL A 179 -13.92 40.25 -19.18
CA VAL A 179 -13.64 38.97 -18.51
C VAL A 179 -13.74 39.17 -17.00
N PHE A 180 -14.63 38.42 -16.35
CA PHE A 180 -14.75 38.34 -14.90
C PHE A 180 -14.09 37.05 -14.41
N ASN A 181 -13.07 37.17 -13.56
CA ASN A 181 -12.34 36.04 -12.99
C ASN A 181 -12.81 35.78 -11.55
N LEU A 182 -13.60 34.72 -11.36
CA LEU A 182 -13.92 34.20 -10.04
C LEU A 182 -12.67 33.58 -9.42
N PRO A 183 -12.23 34.02 -8.22
CA PRO A 183 -11.12 33.40 -7.52
C PRO A 183 -11.52 32.03 -6.97
N CYS A 184 -10.55 31.13 -6.78
CA CYS A 184 -10.84 29.84 -6.14
C CYS A 184 -11.05 30.04 -4.63
N PRO A 185 -12.02 29.34 -4.02
CA PRO A 185 -12.34 29.52 -2.61
C PRO A 185 -11.18 29.12 -1.69
N ASP A 186 -10.41 28.09 -2.06
CA ASP A 186 -9.29 27.60 -1.26
C ASP A 186 -8.14 28.62 -1.20
N LEU A 187 -7.67 29.13 -2.34
CA LEU A 187 -6.60 30.15 -2.35
C LEU A 187 -7.09 31.52 -1.88
N ALA A 188 -8.39 31.82 -2.01
CA ALA A 188 -8.96 33.08 -1.54
C ALA A 188 -8.83 33.25 -0.02
N GLN A 189 -8.96 32.15 0.75
CA GLN A 189 -8.84 32.18 2.21
C GLN A 189 -7.39 32.29 2.70
N GLU A 190 -6.42 31.88 1.88
CA GLU A 190 -4.99 31.93 2.21
C GLU A 190 -4.37 33.33 2.02
N GLN A 191 -5.05 34.24 1.31
CA GLN A 191 -4.54 35.59 1.03
C GLN A 191 -4.84 36.60 2.16
N VAL A 192 -3.99 37.62 2.28
CA VAL A 192 -4.13 38.71 3.26
C VAL A 192 -4.18 40.05 2.52
N PRO A 193 -5.35 40.73 2.44
CA PRO A 193 -6.68 40.30 2.89
C PRO A 193 -7.27 39.16 2.02
N PRO A 194 -8.28 38.42 2.52
CA PRO A 194 -8.89 37.34 1.75
C PRO A 194 -9.60 37.87 0.51
N LEU A 195 -9.58 37.10 -0.57
CA LEU A 195 -10.31 37.43 -1.80
C LEU A 195 -11.82 37.19 -1.63
N LEU A 196 -12.61 37.82 -2.49
CA LEU A 196 -14.07 37.65 -2.50
C LEU A 196 -14.44 36.23 -2.93
N VAL A 197 -15.21 35.53 -2.11
CA VAL A 197 -15.77 34.20 -2.41
C VAL A 197 -17.28 34.25 -2.45
N PHE A 198 -17.87 33.53 -3.39
CA PHE A 198 -19.31 33.53 -3.61
C PHE A 198 -19.89 32.15 -3.36
N ARG A 199 -21.05 32.10 -2.72
CA ARG A 199 -21.76 30.84 -2.45
C ARG A 199 -22.39 30.29 -3.74
N THR A 200 -22.54 28.96 -3.81
CA THR A 200 -23.35 28.31 -4.86
C THR A 200 -24.82 28.77 -4.82
N GLY A 201 -25.55 28.49 -5.90
CA GLY A 201 -26.91 28.93 -6.14
C GLY A 201 -27.01 29.99 -7.23
N GLU A 202 -28.14 30.70 -7.23
CA GLU A 202 -28.37 31.82 -8.14
C GLU A 202 -27.74 33.11 -7.57
N ARG A 203 -26.95 33.79 -8.39
CA ARG A 203 -26.26 35.04 -8.06
C ARG A 203 -26.52 36.08 -9.13
N GLN A 204 -26.79 37.32 -8.73
CA GLN A 204 -27.00 38.41 -9.68
C GLN A 204 -25.65 38.96 -10.14
N PHE A 205 -25.45 39.03 -11.45
CA PHE A 205 -24.44 39.87 -12.07
C PHE A 205 -25.11 41.18 -12.49
N LEU A 206 -24.59 42.31 -12.03
CA LEU A 206 -25.11 43.64 -12.30
C LEU A 206 -24.01 44.50 -12.92
N LEU A 207 -24.35 45.25 -13.95
CA LEU A 207 -23.51 46.29 -14.54
C LEU A 207 -24.30 47.60 -14.50
N THR A 208 -23.77 48.63 -13.85
CA THR A 208 -24.48 49.91 -13.65
C THR A 208 -23.52 51.09 -13.69
N ASP A 209 -23.99 52.29 -14.05
CA ASP A 209 -23.18 53.51 -13.99
C ASP A 209 -23.08 54.13 -12.58
N ASP A 210 -23.83 53.59 -11.62
CA ASP A 210 -23.73 53.99 -10.20
C ASP A 210 -22.60 53.23 -9.50
N SER A 211 -21.66 53.96 -8.89
CA SER A 211 -20.50 53.37 -8.20
C SER A 211 -20.84 52.62 -6.92
N ASN A 212 -22.05 52.78 -6.38
CA ASN A 212 -22.52 52.10 -5.18
C ASN A 212 -23.49 50.94 -5.50
N GLY A 213 -23.72 50.64 -6.78
CA GLY A 213 -24.66 49.58 -7.18
C GLY A 213 -26.13 49.94 -6.98
N THR A 214 -26.45 51.22 -6.74
CA THR A 214 -27.80 51.67 -6.42
C THR A 214 -28.59 51.98 -7.71
N LEU A 215 -29.65 51.21 -7.95
CA LEU A 215 -30.47 51.33 -9.17
C LEU A 215 -31.29 52.63 -9.26
N SER A 216 -31.61 53.26 -8.13
CA SER A 216 -32.41 54.51 -8.12
C SER A 216 -31.63 55.74 -8.58
N THR A 217 -30.31 55.71 -8.46
CA THR A 217 -29.39 56.77 -8.89
C THR A 217 -28.73 56.46 -10.22
N ALA A 218 -28.85 55.22 -10.71
CA ALA A 218 -28.29 54.77 -11.96
C ALA A 218 -29.05 55.37 -13.16
N SER A 219 -28.32 55.88 -14.16
CA SER A 219 -28.92 56.25 -15.45
C SER A 219 -28.91 55.09 -16.44
N THR A 220 -28.07 54.08 -16.23
CA THR A 220 -28.06 52.83 -17.00
C THR A 220 -27.71 51.64 -16.15
N PHE A 221 -28.38 50.52 -16.40
CA PHE A 221 -28.04 49.25 -15.76
C PHE A 221 -28.42 48.08 -16.65
N ALA A 222 -27.77 46.94 -16.41
CA ALA A 222 -28.15 45.66 -16.96
C ALA A 222 -27.85 44.57 -15.94
N GLU A 223 -28.70 43.55 -15.88
CA GLU A 223 -28.56 42.45 -14.92
C GLU A 223 -28.75 41.10 -15.60
N SER A 224 -28.09 40.08 -15.04
CA SER A 224 -28.30 38.68 -15.41
C SER A 224 -28.13 37.81 -14.17
N ALA A 225 -28.94 36.76 -14.06
CA ALA A 225 -28.72 35.71 -13.09
C ALA A 225 -27.60 34.78 -13.59
N PHE A 226 -26.70 34.38 -12.69
CA PHE A 226 -25.71 33.34 -12.89
C PHE A 226 -26.03 32.17 -11.97
N HIS A 227 -26.18 30.98 -12.53
CA HIS A 227 -26.49 29.77 -11.76
C HIS A 227 -25.24 28.92 -11.58
N ALA A 228 -24.91 28.59 -10.33
CA ALA A 228 -23.75 27.77 -10.00
C ALA A 228 -24.11 26.61 -9.05
N GLN A 229 -23.72 25.38 -9.40
CA GLN A 229 -23.92 24.18 -8.58
C GLN A 229 -22.67 23.28 -8.59
N GLY A 230 -22.11 23.07 -7.40
CA GLY A 230 -20.99 22.14 -7.20
C GLY A 230 -21.41 20.92 -6.41
N LEU A 231 -20.98 19.74 -6.86
CA LEU A 231 -21.13 18.48 -6.14
C LEU A 231 -19.75 17.98 -5.71
N LEU A 232 -19.62 17.54 -4.47
CA LEU A 232 -18.48 16.82 -3.93
C LEU A 232 -18.81 15.31 -3.95
N GLN A 233 -18.17 14.61 -4.87
CA GLN A 233 -18.27 13.16 -5.00
C GLN A 233 -17.16 12.51 -4.20
N THR A 234 -17.55 11.67 -3.25
CA THR A 234 -16.60 10.92 -2.44
C THR A 234 -16.47 9.49 -2.97
N ASN A 235 -15.27 9.13 -3.44
CA ASN A 235 -14.96 7.80 -3.96
C ASN A 235 -14.19 6.98 -2.92
N GLU A 236 -14.43 5.67 -2.93
CA GLU A 236 -13.72 4.70 -2.09
C GLU A 236 -13.34 3.49 -2.94
N ASP A 237 -12.08 3.07 -2.81
CA ASP A 237 -11.57 1.84 -3.41
C ASP A 237 -11.77 0.67 -2.45
N VAL A 238 -12.23 -0.45 -3.01
CA VAL A 238 -12.39 -1.71 -2.27
C VAL A 238 -11.35 -2.71 -2.75
N ILE A 239 -10.50 -3.17 -1.82
CA ILE A 239 -9.61 -4.31 -2.06
C ILE A 239 -10.21 -5.57 -1.47
N LEU A 240 -10.31 -6.60 -2.31
CA LEU A 240 -10.47 -7.96 -1.86
C LEU A 240 -9.08 -8.56 -1.58
N SER A 241 -8.81 -8.86 -0.32
CA SER A 241 -7.62 -9.65 0.05
C SER A 241 -7.98 -11.13 0.12
N SER A 242 -7.16 -11.98 -0.51
CA SER A 242 -7.21 -13.43 -0.32
C SER A 242 -5.81 -13.98 -0.04
N ARG A 243 -5.68 -14.87 0.93
CA ARG A 243 -4.40 -15.57 1.22
C ARG A 243 -4.40 -16.95 0.60
N VAL A 244 -3.37 -17.25 -0.21
CA VAL A 244 -3.14 -18.59 -0.75
C VAL A 244 -1.90 -19.20 -0.07
N PRO A 245 -2.03 -20.33 0.64
CA PRO A 245 -0.89 -21.01 1.22
C PRO A 245 -0.06 -21.64 0.09
N ARG A 246 1.27 -21.38 0.09
CA ARG A 246 2.18 -22.08 -0.80
C ARG A 246 2.81 -23.25 -0.06
N LEU A 247 2.57 -24.45 -0.58
CA LEU A 247 3.18 -25.66 -0.07
C LEU A 247 4.46 -25.93 -0.86
N HIS A 248 5.60 -25.90 -0.18
CA HIS A 248 6.81 -26.53 -0.68
C HIS A 248 6.94 -27.90 -0.02
N VAL A 249 6.68 -28.95 -0.80
CA VAL A 249 7.21 -30.28 -0.47
C VAL A 249 8.66 -30.23 -0.93
N GLY A 250 9.59 -30.14 0.02
CA GLY A 250 11.01 -30.27 -0.31
C GLY A 250 11.21 -31.58 -1.08
N GLN A 251 11.93 -31.54 -2.20
CA GLN A 251 12.54 -32.75 -2.74
C GLN A 251 13.36 -33.40 -1.63
N MET A 252 13.54 -34.73 -1.68
CA MET A 252 14.35 -35.53 -0.75
C MET A 252 15.70 -34.84 -0.48
N GLY A 253 15.72 -33.97 0.52
CA GLY A 253 16.86 -33.17 0.90
C GLY A 253 17.54 -33.95 1.98
N SER A 254 18.75 -34.41 1.71
CA SER A 254 19.54 -35.12 2.73
C SER A 254 19.87 -34.11 3.83
N ALA A 255 19.07 -34.13 4.90
CA ALA A 255 19.54 -33.69 6.19
C ALA A 255 20.39 -34.85 6.71
N ASP A 256 21.67 -34.88 6.34
CA ASP A 256 22.62 -35.88 6.82
C ASP A 256 22.88 -35.61 8.30
N GLU A 257 22.04 -36.19 9.15
CA GLU A 257 22.29 -36.26 10.58
C GLU A 257 23.14 -37.52 10.82
N ALA A 258 24.41 -37.33 11.19
CA ALA A 258 25.32 -38.42 11.51
C ALA A 258 25.43 -38.57 13.01
N ILE A 259 25.12 -39.75 13.54
CA ILE A 259 25.30 -40.09 14.96
C ILE A 259 26.29 -41.24 15.06
N VAL A 260 27.19 -41.17 16.05
CA VAL A 260 28.10 -42.26 16.40
C VAL A 260 27.51 -43.02 17.58
N THR A 261 27.16 -44.27 17.36
CA THR A 261 26.64 -45.16 18.40
C THR A 261 27.73 -46.14 18.82
N THR A 262 28.14 -46.11 20.09
CA THR A 262 29.16 -47.02 20.64
C THR A 262 28.51 -48.24 21.30
N ARG A 263 28.82 -49.45 20.80
CA ARG A 263 28.43 -50.72 21.46
C ARG A 263 29.63 -51.34 22.16
N ARG A 264 29.44 -51.89 23.36
CA ARG A 264 30.50 -52.55 24.14
C ARG A 264 30.21 -54.04 24.30
N PHE A 265 31.24 -54.87 24.16
CA PHE A 265 31.15 -56.31 24.46
C PHE A 265 32.46 -56.82 25.08
N ASP A 266 32.38 -57.89 25.87
CA ASP A 266 33.53 -58.52 26.50
C ASP A 266 33.99 -59.76 25.73
N ARG A 267 35.31 -59.94 25.59
CA ARG A 267 35.92 -61.16 25.04
C ARG A 267 37.08 -61.60 25.93
N ASN A 268 37.23 -62.90 26.15
CA ASN A 268 38.41 -63.46 26.80
C ASN A 268 39.50 -63.65 25.75
N VAL A 269 40.66 -63.03 25.96
CA VAL A 269 41.81 -63.07 25.05
C VAL A 269 42.97 -63.78 25.75
N VAL A 270 43.62 -64.71 25.06
CA VAL A 270 44.87 -65.34 25.54
C VAL A 270 46.02 -64.36 25.29
N ILE A 271 46.68 -63.91 26.35
CA ILE A 271 47.75 -62.90 26.29
C ILE A 271 49.15 -63.47 26.54
N GLY A 272 49.26 -64.76 26.85
CA GLY A 272 50.54 -65.42 27.07
C GLY A 272 50.38 -66.90 27.41
N TRP A 273 51.50 -67.63 27.46
CA TRP A 273 51.56 -69.04 27.82
C TRP A 273 52.64 -69.31 28.87
N ALA A 274 52.41 -70.30 29.74
CA ALA A 274 53.36 -70.70 30.78
C ALA A 274 54.52 -71.49 30.15
N ALA A 275 55.74 -71.17 30.58
CA ALA A 275 56.94 -71.88 30.15
C ALA A 275 56.86 -73.38 30.53
N PRO A 276 57.32 -74.32 29.67
CA PRO A 276 57.35 -75.75 29.99
C PRO A 276 58.22 -76.06 31.23
N PRO A 277 57.87 -77.07 32.05
CA PRO A 277 58.70 -77.48 33.19
C PRO A 277 60.02 -78.07 32.68
N GLY A 278 61.16 -77.46 33.02
CA GLY A 278 62.50 -77.92 32.60
C GLY A 278 63.44 -76.87 32.00
N GLY A 279 63.09 -75.57 32.04
CA GLY A 279 64.06 -74.50 31.75
C GLY A 279 64.53 -74.42 30.30
N GLY A 280 63.62 -74.60 29.34
CA GLY A 280 63.88 -74.30 27.92
C GLY A 280 63.71 -72.80 27.62
N ASP A 281 64.65 -72.27 26.84
CA ASP A 281 64.82 -70.88 26.38
C ASP A 281 63.52 -70.11 26.03
N PRO A 282 63.25 -68.93 26.63
CA PRO A 282 62.01 -68.17 26.43
C PRO A 282 62.06 -67.27 25.18
N LEU A 283 62.49 -67.77 24.01
CA LEU A 283 62.60 -66.97 22.78
C LEU A 283 61.78 -67.47 21.58
N ALA A 284 60.88 -68.43 21.75
CA ALA A 284 59.78 -68.62 20.79
C ALA A 284 58.66 -67.62 21.08
N GLN A 285 58.89 -66.34 20.78
CA GLN A 285 57.84 -65.32 20.77
C GLN A 285 56.99 -65.51 19.51
N THR A 286 55.96 -66.36 19.57
CA THR A 286 54.89 -66.35 18.56
C THR A 286 54.00 -65.14 18.82
N PHE A 287 54.11 -64.13 17.96
CA PHE A 287 53.16 -63.03 17.92
C PHE A 287 51.93 -63.48 17.11
N PHE A 288 50.74 -63.28 17.68
CA PHE A 288 49.49 -63.39 16.92
C PHE A 288 49.25 -62.04 16.26
N VAL A 289 49.28 -61.99 14.93
CA VAL A 289 48.76 -60.85 14.17
C VAL A 289 47.28 -61.10 13.96
N ASP A 290 46.44 -60.26 14.55
CA ASP A 290 45.01 -60.24 14.24
C ASP A 290 44.83 -59.52 12.89
N PRO A 291 44.28 -60.17 11.85
CA PRO A 291 43.93 -59.48 10.61
C PRO A 291 42.65 -58.67 10.86
N SER A 292 42.81 -57.39 11.18
CA SER A 292 41.74 -56.39 11.07
C SER A 292 41.25 -56.29 9.62
#